data_AF-A0A1A9C293-F1
#
_entry.id   AF-A0A1A9C293-F1
#
_cell.length_a   1.000
_cell.length_b   1.000
_cell.length_c   1.000
_cell.angle_alpha   90.00
_cell.angle_beta   90.00
_cell.angle_gamma   90.00
#
_symmetry.space_group_name_H-M   'P 1'
#
loop_
_entity.id
_entity.type
_entity.pdbx_description
1 polymer ?
#
loop_
_entity_poly.entity_id
_entity_poly.type
_entity_poly.pdbx_seq_one_letter_code
_entity_poly.pdbx_strand_id
1 'polypeptide(L)'
;MTTDKQFKRAARELAEREGISYTAARRRLAAAPEPSVSDPLTEASTAIESHQEPTPPRIYRTAGVPCPVDCDGTAHPNAVCWLWRPEDSKGVRHEVRRAAQLPNGRAAEVCWRYEPKPGNGSFHAREARWLLALVYAMLTDQHPELRPGRAELRAAVETDDQDAVDAVMEPLDRAAARLLTKVPEQWWGEVKPRLDAYAAFVENDDRPLQTWQEIDDRHWVGRLVDRWRQAWRETHLNMHGFYEAPGVLWLAPKGWLDTLLVDRHGGYGPGARVRLADGRPAVVYAAEWVGEGEPVAYRIRELEPGQHGNAGKLVPSLTSDERMPRDQIAGELDIQA
;
A
#
# COMPACT_ATOMS: atom_id res chain seq x y z
N MET A 1 -4.52 -19.94 13.95
CA MET A 1 -4.65 -18.48 14.18
C MET A 1 -5.86 -17.85 13.47
N THR A 2 -6.53 -18.54 12.55
CA THR A 2 -7.80 -18.12 11.89
C THR A 2 -8.99 -17.98 12.85
N THR A 3 -8.97 -18.71 13.98
CA THR A 3 -10.04 -18.72 14.98
C THR A 3 -10.27 -17.39 15.69
N ASP A 4 -9.23 -16.57 15.92
CA ASP A 4 -9.38 -15.29 16.63
C ASP A 4 -10.07 -14.22 15.78
N LYS A 5 -9.78 -14.15 14.46
CA LYS A 5 -10.45 -13.20 13.56
C LYS A 5 -11.95 -13.53 13.41
N GLN A 6 -12.27 -14.80 13.18
CA GLN A 6 -13.66 -15.26 13.06
C GLN A 6 -14.43 -15.02 14.37
N PHE A 7 -13.81 -15.29 15.51
CA PHE A 7 -14.41 -15.03 16.83
C PHE A 7 -14.66 -13.53 17.07
N LYS A 8 -13.72 -12.67 16.69
CA LYS A 8 -13.89 -11.20 16.78
C LYS A 8 -15.00 -10.70 15.85
N ARG A 9 -15.11 -11.24 14.63
CA ARG A 9 -16.20 -10.92 13.69
C ARG A 9 -17.55 -11.34 14.25
N ALA A 10 -17.69 -12.58 14.69
CA ALA A 10 -18.91 -13.09 15.32
C ALA A 10 -19.29 -12.26 16.56
N ALA A 11 -18.32 -11.82 17.36
CA ALA A 11 -18.57 -10.96 18.51
C ALA A 11 -19.05 -9.55 18.12
N ARG A 12 -18.59 -8.99 16.98
CA ARG A 12 -19.10 -7.71 16.46
C ARG A 12 -20.52 -7.84 15.93
N GLU A 13 -20.79 -8.87 15.13
CA GLU A 13 -22.11 -9.17 14.57
C GLU A 13 -23.13 -9.43 15.69
N LEU A 14 -22.74 -10.18 16.73
CA LEU A 14 -23.58 -10.43 17.90
C LEU A 14 -23.84 -9.15 18.72
N ALA A 15 -22.82 -8.32 18.91
CA ALA A 15 -22.94 -7.05 19.62
C ALA A 15 -23.92 -6.09 18.94
N GLU A 16 -23.82 -5.97 17.61
CA GLU A 16 -24.70 -5.15 16.79
C GLU A 16 -26.14 -5.69 16.80
N ARG A 17 -26.31 -7.01 16.59
CA ARG A 17 -27.63 -7.65 16.55
C ARG A 17 -28.39 -7.54 17.89
N GLU A 18 -27.69 -7.60 19.02
CA GLU A 18 -28.31 -7.65 20.34
C GLU A 18 -28.24 -6.31 21.09
N GLY A 19 -27.62 -5.28 20.52
CA GLY A 19 -27.43 -3.98 21.18
C GLY A 19 -26.58 -4.07 22.45
N ILE A 20 -25.65 -5.04 22.53
CA ILE A 20 -24.78 -5.26 23.70
C ILE A 20 -23.35 -4.82 23.43
N SER A 21 -22.56 -4.60 24.48
CA SER A 21 -21.14 -4.28 24.30
C SER A 21 -20.38 -5.45 23.66
N TYR A 22 -19.38 -5.13 22.85
CA TYR A 22 -18.49 -6.11 22.23
C TYR A 22 -17.89 -7.11 23.24
N THR A 23 -17.51 -6.64 24.44
CA THR A 23 -16.98 -7.49 25.50
C THR A 23 -18.03 -8.48 26.03
N ALA A 24 -19.29 -8.06 26.13
CA ALA A 24 -20.39 -8.94 26.54
C ALA A 24 -20.70 -9.99 25.46
N ALA A 25 -20.77 -9.59 24.20
CA ALA A 25 -20.93 -10.49 23.06
C ALA A 25 -19.80 -11.53 22.99
N ARG A 26 -18.56 -11.08 23.18
CA ARG A 26 -17.38 -11.96 23.21
C ARG A 26 -17.42 -12.96 24.37
N ARG A 27 -17.92 -12.58 25.55
CA ARG A 27 -18.15 -13.51 26.68
C ARG A 27 -19.25 -14.51 26.38
N ARG A 28 -20.34 -14.10 25.73
CA ARG A 28 -21.43 -15.00 25.32
C ARG A 28 -20.97 -16.05 24.32
N LEU A 29 -20.17 -15.66 23.33
CA LEU A 29 -19.62 -16.61 22.36
C LEU A 29 -18.56 -17.54 22.97
N ALA A 30 -17.86 -17.11 24.03
CA ALA A 30 -16.90 -17.94 24.75
C ALA A 30 -17.57 -18.91 25.73
N ALA A 31 -18.77 -18.56 26.24
CA ALA A 31 -19.56 -19.44 27.07
C ALA A 31 -20.18 -20.52 26.17
N ALA A 32 -19.55 -21.69 26.11
CA ALA A 32 -20.16 -22.85 25.49
C ALA A 32 -21.57 -23.04 26.06
N PRO A 33 -22.60 -23.31 25.23
CA PRO A 33 -23.94 -23.55 25.75
C PRO A 33 -23.86 -24.75 26.70
N GLU A 34 -24.27 -24.56 27.96
CA GLU A 34 -24.49 -25.70 28.84
C GLU A 34 -25.53 -26.60 28.17
N PRO A 35 -25.29 -27.91 28.04
CA PRO A 35 -26.27 -28.81 27.46
C PRO A 35 -27.54 -28.74 28.29
N SER A 36 -28.62 -28.24 27.69
CA SER A 36 -29.93 -28.20 28.34
C SER A 36 -30.38 -29.64 28.62
N VAL A 37 -30.57 -29.97 29.89
CA VAL A 37 -30.89 -31.30 30.43
C VAL A 37 -32.29 -31.81 30.02
N SER A 38 -32.98 -31.15 29.10
CA SER A 38 -34.42 -31.37 28.87
C SER A 38 -34.83 -31.48 27.39
N ASP A 39 -33.99 -32.04 26.52
CA ASP A 39 -34.45 -32.49 25.21
C ASP A 39 -34.74 -34.00 25.20
N PRO A 40 -35.92 -34.44 24.73
CA PRO A 40 -36.28 -35.85 24.66
C PRO A 40 -35.38 -36.61 23.67
N LEU A 41 -34.84 -37.74 24.15
CA LEU A 41 -34.04 -38.72 23.43
C LEU A 41 -34.71 -39.13 22.11
N THR A 42 -34.42 -38.39 21.04
CA THR A 42 -34.65 -38.83 19.67
C THR A 42 -33.37 -39.55 19.26
N GLU A 43 -33.49 -40.80 18.82
CA GLU A 43 -32.36 -41.63 18.38
C GLU A 43 -31.56 -40.91 17.30
N ALA A 44 -30.46 -40.30 17.73
CA ALA A 44 -29.50 -39.65 16.87
C ALA A 44 -28.83 -40.73 16.02
N SER A 45 -29.03 -40.61 14.72
CA SER A 45 -28.22 -41.23 13.68
C SER A 45 -26.76 -41.23 14.12
N THR A 46 -26.14 -42.41 14.15
CA THR A 46 -24.73 -42.67 14.43
C THR A 46 -23.85 -42.05 13.35
N ALA A 47 -23.79 -40.70 13.32
CA ALA A 47 -22.65 -40.00 12.79
C ALA A 47 -21.50 -40.32 13.75
N ILE A 48 -20.64 -41.24 13.33
CA ILE A 48 -19.35 -41.49 13.95
C ILE A 48 -18.57 -40.18 13.77
N GLU A 49 -18.76 -39.23 14.68
CA GLU A 49 -17.80 -38.17 14.95
C GLU A 49 -16.55 -38.91 15.40
N SER A 50 -15.65 -39.17 14.44
CA SER A 50 -14.31 -39.58 14.76
C SER A 50 -13.74 -38.46 15.63
N HIS A 51 -13.68 -38.71 16.94
CA HIS A 51 -12.81 -38.03 17.88
C HIS A 51 -11.37 -38.22 17.39
N GLN A 52 -11.02 -37.52 16.33
CA GLN A 52 -9.67 -37.43 15.85
C GLN A 52 -8.98 -36.59 16.92
N GLU A 53 -8.20 -37.24 17.78
CA GLU A 53 -7.41 -36.55 18.78
C GLU A 53 -6.70 -35.38 18.11
N PRO A 54 -6.81 -34.16 18.66
CA PRO A 54 -6.20 -32.99 18.06
C PRO A 54 -4.73 -33.28 17.85
N THR A 55 -4.31 -33.40 16.59
CA THR A 55 -2.93 -33.72 16.27
C THR A 55 -2.06 -32.63 16.91
N PRO A 56 -1.09 -33.01 17.77
CA PRO A 56 -0.29 -32.02 18.48
C PRO A 56 0.38 -31.08 17.48
N PRO A 57 0.48 -29.77 17.80
CA PRO A 57 1.08 -28.81 16.90
C PRO A 57 2.51 -29.25 16.54
N ARG A 58 2.76 -29.47 15.25
CA ARG A 58 4.10 -29.81 14.77
C ARG A 58 5.00 -28.59 14.98
N ILE A 59 6.04 -28.75 15.82
CA ILE A 59 7.07 -27.73 16.03
C ILE A 59 8.12 -27.91 14.93
N TYR A 60 8.13 -27.00 13.97
CA TYR A 60 9.17 -26.95 12.94
C TYR A 60 10.34 -26.08 13.40
N ARG A 61 11.58 -26.51 13.14
CA ARG A 61 12.75 -25.65 13.36
C ARG A 61 12.86 -24.66 12.20
N THR A 62 13.17 -23.41 12.49
CA THR A 62 13.56 -22.45 11.45
C THR A 62 15.02 -22.71 11.09
N ALA A 63 15.38 -22.69 9.81
CA ALA A 63 16.79 -22.73 9.41
C ALA A 63 17.57 -21.58 10.08
N GLY A 64 18.87 -21.76 10.34
CA GLY A 64 19.70 -20.73 11.02
C GLY A 64 20.22 -19.62 10.09
N VAL A 65 20.08 -19.80 8.78
CA VAL A 65 20.59 -18.90 7.72
C VAL A 65 19.52 -18.83 6.63
N PRO A 66 19.37 -17.67 5.93
CA PRO A 66 18.53 -17.60 4.76
C PRO A 66 18.87 -18.68 3.73
N CYS A 67 17.84 -19.35 3.21
CA CYS A 67 17.97 -20.32 2.15
C CYS A 67 18.59 -19.68 0.89
N PRO A 68 19.27 -20.48 0.05
CA PRO A 68 19.58 -20.10 -1.32
C PRO A 68 18.34 -19.58 -2.06
N VAL A 69 18.55 -18.70 -3.04
CA VAL A 69 17.44 -18.00 -3.70
C VAL A 69 16.53 -18.95 -4.48
N ASP A 70 17.10 -20.05 -4.96
CA ASP A 70 16.51 -21.18 -5.67
C ASP A 70 15.99 -22.29 -4.75
N CYS A 71 15.98 -22.08 -3.43
CA CYS A 71 15.44 -23.08 -2.50
C CYS A 71 13.91 -23.18 -2.64
N ASP A 72 13.45 -24.34 -3.08
CA ASP A 72 12.04 -24.73 -3.21
C ASP A 72 11.45 -25.32 -1.90
N GLY A 73 12.23 -25.29 -0.82
CA GLY A 73 11.86 -25.84 0.49
C GLY A 73 12.09 -27.35 0.64
N THR A 74 12.37 -28.09 -0.44
CA THR A 74 12.60 -29.54 -0.39
C THR A 74 13.91 -29.91 0.30
N ALA A 75 14.89 -28.99 0.27
CA ALA A 75 16.21 -29.18 0.88
C ALA A 75 16.19 -29.19 2.43
N HIS A 76 15.06 -28.90 3.07
CA HIS A 76 14.97 -28.74 4.53
C HIS A 76 13.79 -29.54 5.13
N PRO A 77 13.82 -30.89 5.07
CA PRO A 77 12.74 -31.71 5.62
C PRO A 77 12.58 -31.45 7.12
N ASN A 78 11.35 -31.11 7.54
CA ASN A 78 10.98 -30.74 8.92
C ASN A 78 11.50 -29.39 9.41
N ALA A 79 11.97 -28.51 8.52
CA ALA A 79 12.29 -27.13 8.85
C ALA A 79 11.54 -26.15 7.93
N VAL A 80 11.19 -24.98 8.46
CA VAL A 80 10.62 -23.89 7.65
C VAL A 80 11.77 -23.19 6.96
N CYS A 81 11.74 -23.11 5.62
CA CYS A 81 12.74 -22.37 4.88
C CYS A 81 12.72 -20.90 5.29
N TRP A 82 13.90 -20.36 5.59
CA TRP A 82 14.09 -18.94 5.82
C TRP A 82 14.34 -18.28 4.47
N LEU A 83 13.29 -17.75 3.84
CA LEU A 83 13.44 -16.99 2.61
C LEU A 83 14.18 -15.68 2.92
N TRP A 84 15.25 -15.37 2.17
CA TRP A 84 16.00 -14.12 2.32
C TRP A 84 15.07 -12.92 2.27
N ARG A 85 15.29 -11.99 3.19
CA ARG A 85 14.63 -10.69 3.24
C ARG A 85 15.68 -9.57 3.16
N PRO A 86 15.32 -8.37 2.70
CA PRO A 86 16.25 -7.23 2.68
C PRO A 86 16.92 -6.98 4.04
N GLU A 87 16.22 -7.23 5.15
CA GLU A 87 16.72 -7.04 6.51
C GLU A 87 17.90 -7.97 6.85
N ASP A 88 18.01 -9.12 6.17
CA ASP A 88 19.08 -10.10 6.37
C ASP A 88 20.43 -9.62 5.83
N SER A 89 20.45 -8.57 4.99
CA SER A 89 21.66 -7.99 4.39
C SER A 89 22.40 -7.08 5.37
N LYS A 90 23.06 -7.69 6.36
CA LYS A 90 23.83 -6.99 7.38
C LYS A 90 25.02 -6.25 6.72
N GLY A 91 25.07 -4.93 6.89
CA GLY A 91 26.12 -4.07 6.30
C GLY A 91 25.62 -3.14 5.19
N VAL A 92 24.43 -3.40 4.65
CA VAL A 92 23.75 -2.53 3.68
C VAL A 92 23.05 -1.38 4.42
N ARG A 93 23.07 -0.18 3.82
CA ARG A 93 22.43 1.01 4.36
C ARG A 93 20.94 0.76 4.60
N HIS A 94 20.41 1.42 5.63
CA HIS A 94 19.03 1.21 6.05
C HIS A 94 18.04 1.65 4.97
N GLU A 95 18.31 2.75 4.28
CA GLU A 95 17.50 3.24 3.16
C GLU A 95 17.42 2.24 2.01
N VAL A 96 18.53 1.60 1.62
CA VAL A 96 18.54 0.59 0.53
C VAL A 96 17.74 -0.65 0.93
N ARG A 97 17.93 -1.15 2.15
CA ARG A 97 17.13 -2.27 2.67
C ARG A 97 15.65 -1.94 2.76
N ARG A 98 15.32 -0.73 3.25
CA ARG A 98 13.95 -0.23 3.34
C ARG A 98 13.33 -0.10 1.96
N ALA A 99 14.06 0.44 0.97
CA ALA A 99 13.62 0.56 -0.41
C ALA A 99 13.24 -0.80 -1.03
N ALA A 100 13.93 -1.87 -0.66
CA ALA A 100 13.68 -3.22 -1.16
C ALA A 100 12.53 -3.97 -0.44
N GLN A 101 12.06 -3.47 0.70
CA GLN A 101 11.08 -4.17 1.53
C GLN A 101 9.64 -3.81 1.11
N LEU A 102 8.90 -4.78 0.58
CA LEU A 102 7.47 -4.62 0.26
C LEU A 102 6.55 -5.07 1.41
N PRO A 103 5.35 -4.49 1.53
CA PRO A 103 4.91 -3.26 0.86
C PRO A 103 5.35 -1.97 1.59
N ASN A 104 5.60 -2.07 2.90
CA ASN A 104 5.75 -0.91 3.78
C ASN A 104 7.07 -0.16 3.62
N GLY A 105 8.18 -0.89 3.44
CA GLY A 105 9.50 -0.29 3.35
C GLY A 105 9.64 0.57 2.10
N ARG A 106 9.30 0.04 0.92
CA ARG A 106 9.32 0.76 -0.36
C ARG A 106 8.50 2.03 -0.27
N ALA A 107 7.25 1.92 0.20
CA ALA A 107 6.37 3.07 0.37
C ALA A 107 6.94 4.12 1.34
N ALA A 108 7.60 3.67 2.42
CA ALA A 108 8.25 4.56 3.38
C ALA A 108 9.49 5.24 2.79
N GLU A 109 10.29 4.55 1.97
CA GLU A 109 11.45 5.14 1.31
C GLU A 109 11.05 6.18 0.27
N VAL A 110 10.10 5.85 -0.61
CA VAL A 110 9.55 6.78 -1.61
C VAL A 110 8.99 8.02 -0.94
N CYS A 111 8.19 7.86 0.12
CA CYS A 111 7.72 8.99 0.92
C CYS A 111 8.89 9.77 1.54
N TRP A 112 9.89 9.11 2.14
CA TRP A 112 11.00 9.78 2.81
C TRP A 112 11.82 10.68 1.87
N ARG A 113 12.03 10.24 0.63
CA ARG A 113 12.81 10.97 -0.38
C ARG A 113 12.05 12.16 -0.95
N TYR A 114 10.77 11.99 -1.26
CA TYR A 114 10.02 12.92 -2.10
C TYR A 114 9.02 13.79 -1.35
N GLU A 115 8.69 13.43 -0.11
CA GLU A 115 7.84 14.27 0.73
C GLU A 115 8.66 15.45 1.30
N PRO A 116 8.18 16.69 1.15
CA PRO A 116 8.85 17.85 1.71
C PRO A 116 9.16 17.69 3.21
N LYS A 117 10.30 18.23 3.64
CA LYS A 117 10.70 18.19 5.06
C LYS A 117 9.75 19.08 5.89
N PRO A 118 9.42 18.70 7.14
CA PRO A 118 8.39 19.33 7.98
C PRO A 118 8.60 20.81 8.39
N GLY A 119 9.58 21.53 7.81
CA GLY A 119 9.76 22.97 8.00
C GLY A 119 8.98 23.84 6.99
N ASN A 120 8.50 23.27 5.89
CA ASN A 120 7.90 24.02 4.78
C ASN A 120 6.36 24.11 4.83
N GLY A 121 5.75 23.90 6.00
CA GLY A 121 4.29 23.94 6.14
C GLY A 121 3.56 22.88 5.31
N SER A 122 4.22 21.75 4.99
CA SER A 122 3.55 20.70 4.23
C SER A 122 2.45 20.07 5.07
N PHE A 123 1.26 20.06 4.47
CA PHE A 123 0.11 19.28 4.88
C PHE A 123 0.51 17.80 5.07
N HIS A 124 -0.26 17.03 5.84
CA HIS A 124 0.02 15.70 6.43
C HIS A 124 0.32 14.54 5.45
N ALA A 125 0.89 14.81 4.28
CA ALA A 125 1.15 13.85 3.23
C ALA A 125 2.05 12.68 3.66
N ARG A 126 2.96 12.85 4.64
CA ARG A 126 3.69 11.70 5.25
C ARG A 126 2.76 10.61 5.78
N GLU A 127 1.57 10.98 6.25
CA GLU A 127 0.59 10.02 6.69
C GLU A 127 0.06 9.17 5.54
N ALA A 128 0.11 9.62 4.29
CA ALA A 128 -0.36 8.86 3.13
C ALA A 128 0.54 7.65 2.76
N ARG A 129 1.70 7.45 3.42
CA ARG A 129 2.58 6.32 3.13
C ARG A 129 1.89 4.96 3.20
N TRP A 130 0.92 4.78 4.11
CA TRP A 130 0.21 3.52 4.25
C TRP A 130 -0.67 3.23 3.04
N LEU A 131 -1.16 4.27 2.35
CA LEU A 131 -1.97 4.12 1.15
C LEU A 131 -1.12 3.61 0.00
N LEU A 132 0.10 4.13 -0.16
CA LEU A 132 1.05 3.60 -1.14
C LEU A 132 1.42 2.15 -0.83
N ALA A 133 1.64 1.81 0.45
CA ALA A 133 1.87 0.43 0.86
C ALA A 133 0.65 -0.47 0.54
N LEU A 134 -0.58 0.00 0.76
CA LEU A 134 -1.79 -0.75 0.41
C LEU A 134 -1.90 -0.98 -1.10
N VAL A 135 -1.55 0.03 -1.92
CA VAL A 135 -1.51 -0.09 -3.38
C VAL A 135 -0.47 -1.13 -3.81
N TYR A 136 0.74 -1.10 -3.26
CA TYR A 136 1.75 -2.12 -3.56
C TYR A 136 1.29 -3.51 -3.18
N ALA A 137 0.70 -3.69 -1.99
CA ALA A 137 0.17 -4.97 -1.55
C ALA A 137 -0.90 -5.50 -2.52
N MET A 138 -1.88 -4.65 -2.88
CA MET A 138 -2.93 -4.98 -3.84
C MET A 138 -2.35 -5.40 -5.19
N LEU A 139 -1.42 -4.61 -5.73
CA LEU A 139 -0.82 -4.88 -7.03
C LEU A 139 -0.01 -6.17 -7.01
N THR A 140 0.79 -6.44 -5.98
CA THR A 140 1.56 -7.70 -5.92
C THR A 140 0.71 -8.94 -5.67
N ASP A 141 -0.46 -8.79 -5.04
CA ASP A 141 -1.41 -9.90 -4.88
C ASP A 141 -2.18 -10.20 -6.18
N GLN A 142 -2.59 -9.16 -6.90
CA GLN A 142 -3.35 -9.28 -8.15
C GLN A 142 -2.47 -9.58 -9.37
N HIS A 143 -1.23 -9.11 -9.33
CA HIS A 143 -0.22 -9.21 -10.38
C HIS A 143 1.12 -9.66 -9.77
N PRO A 144 1.26 -10.95 -9.41
CA PRO A 144 2.50 -11.47 -8.81
C PRO A 144 3.76 -11.23 -9.66
N GLU A 145 3.60 -11.09 -10.97
CA GLU A 145 4.65 -10.74 -11.93
C GLU A 145 5.26 -9.35 -11.71
N LEU A 146 4.56 -8.44 -11.03
CA LEU A 146 5.09 -7.13 -10.64
C LEU A 146 6.03 -7.20 -9.44
N ARG A 147 6.05 -8.32 -8.72
CA ARG A 147 6.97 -8.51 -7.60
C ARG A 147 8.37 -8.76 -8.15
N PRO A 148 9.39 -7.98 -7.74
CA PRO A 148 10.76 -8.24 -8.18
C PRO A 148 11.21 -9.67 -7.95
N GLY A 149 11.97 -10.22 -8.89
CA GLY A 149 12.64 -11.49 -8.71
C GLY A 149 13.56 -11.45 -7.49
N ARG A 150 13.48 -12.44 -6.60
CA ARG A 150 14.26 -12.43 -5.35
C ARG A 150 15.76 -12.35 -5.59
N ALA A 151 16.27 -13.04 -6.62
CA ALA A 151 17.70 -13.08 -6.92
C ALA A 151 18.20 -11.71 -7.38
N GLU A 152 17.44 -11.09 -8.26
CA GLU A 152 17.70 -9.75 -8.79
C GLU A 152 17.63 -8.69 -7.69
N LEU A 153 16.56 -8.70 -6.88
CA LEU A 153 16.41 -7.78 -5.75
C LEU A 153 17.52 -7.97 -4.72
N ARG A 154 17.91 -9.21 -4.42
CA ARG A 154 19.03 -9.50 -3.51
C ARG A 154 20.34 -8.94 -4.05
N ALA A 155 20.64 -9.18 -5.33
CA ALA A 155 21.84 -8.65 -5.96
C ALA A 155 21.88 -7.11 -5.88
N ALA A 156 20.77 -6.43 -6.19
CA ALA A 156 20.67 -4.97 -6.09
C ALA A 156 20.82 -4.44 -4.65
N VAL A 157 20.32 -5.16 -3.65
CA VAL A 157 20.49 -4.78 -2.24
C VAL A 157 21.93 -5.01 -1.77
N GLU A 158 22.56 -6.12 -2.15
CA GLU A 158 23.92 -6.47 -1.74
C GLU A 158 24.98 -5.53 -2.35
N THR A 159 24.67 -4.83 -3.45
CA THR A 159 25.53 -3.75 -3.98
C THR A 159 25.45 -2.44 -3.19
N ASP A 160 24.54 -2.32 -2.19
CA ASP A 160 24.25 -1.10 -1.44
C ASP A 160 23.91 0.12 -2.34
N ASP A 161 23.31 -0.18 -3.50
CA ASP A 161 22.99 0.78 -4.54
C ASP A 161 21.47 1.04 -4.60
N GLN A 162 21.10 2.27 -4.27
CA GLN A 162 19.70 2.70 -4.27
C GLN A 162 19.10 2.72 -5.68
N ASP A 163 19.88 3.09 -6.70
CA ASP A 163 19.41 3.20 -8.08
C ASP A 163 19.21 1.83 -8.71
N ALA A 164 20.01 0.83 -8.29
CA ALA A 164 19.81 -0.57 -8.64
C ALA A 164 18.51 -1.11 -8.04
N VAL A 165 18.22 -0.83 -6.76
CA VAL A 165 16.94 -1.22 -6.14
C VAL A 165 15.76 -0.53 -6.82
N ASP A 166 15.90 0.76 -7.15
CA ASP A 166 14.86 1.51 -7.87
C ASP A 166 14.60 0.94 -9.26
N ALA A 167 15.66 0.52 -9.98
CA ALA A 167 15.53 -0.12 -11.29
C ALA A 167 14.68 -1.39 -11.22
N VAL A 168 14.96 -2.23 -10.22
CA VAL A 168 14.30 -3.52 -10.01
C VAL A 168 12.85 -3.34 -9.54
N MET A 169 12.56 -2.28 -8.79
CA MET A 169 11.21 -1.94 -8.31
C MET A 169 10.35 -1.18 -9.33
N GLU A 170 10.97 -0.64 -10.39
CA GLU A 170 10.31 0.25 -11.35
C GLU A 170 9.00 -0.30 -11.93
N PRO A 171 8.88 -1.58 -12.33
CA PRO A 171 7.62 -2.09 -12.87
C PRO A 171 6.44 -1.92 -11.91
N LEU A 172 6.67 -2.19 -10.62
CA LEU A 172 5.68 -2.03 -9.56
C LEU A 172 5.39 -0.55 -9.28
N ASP A 173 6.42 0.28 -9.20
CA ASP A 173 6.27 1.72 -8.98
C ASP A 173 5.47 2.38 -10.11
N ARG A 174 5.73 1.98 -11.36
CA ARG A 174 4.99 2.47 -12.52
C ARG A 174 3.55 1.95 -12.55
N ALA A 175 3.30 0.69 -12.19
CA ALA A 175 1.94 0.17 -12.06
C ALA A 175 1.14 0.95 -10.99
N ALA A 176 1.77 1.24 -9.85
CA ALA A 176 1.18 2.09 -8.81
C ALA A 176 0.93 3.51 -9.30
N ALA A 177 1.85 4.11 -10.05
CA ALA A 177 1.72 5.46 -10.61
C ALA A 177 0.59 5.55 -11.64
N ARG A 178 0.30 4.47 -12.39
CA ARG A 178 -0.82 4.41 -13.34
C ARG A 178 -2.17 4.23 -12.65
N LEU A 179 -2.21 3.48 -11.55
CA LEU A 179 -3.42 3.30 -10.77
C LEU A 179 -3.79 4.57 -10.02
N LEU A 180 -2.82 5.21 -9.37
CA LEU A 180 -3.03 6.44 -8.61
C LEU A 180 -3.27 7.61 -9.57
N THR A 181 -4.17 8.51 -9.20
CA THR A 181 -4.53 9.67 -10.02
C THR A 181 -4.46 10.93 -9.16
N LYS A 182 -4.57 12.11 -9.77
CA LYS A 182 -4.88 13.37 -9.09
C LYS A 182 -6.25 13.95 -9.50
N VAL A 183 -7.00 13.21 -10.33
CA VAL A 183 -8.33 13.56 -10.81
C VAL A 183 -9.37 13.01 -9.81
N PRO A 184 -10.14 13.87 -9.10
CA PRO A 184 -11.08 13.40 -8.08
C PRO A 184 -12.11 12.42 -8.62
N GLU A 185 -12.69 12.68 -9.79
CA GLU A 185 -13.72 11.85 -10.40
C GLU A 185 -13.20 10.43 -10.67
N GLN A 186 -11.98 10.31 -11.17
CA GLN A 186 -11.33 9.02 -11.41
C GLN A 186 -10.96 8.32 -10.09
N TRP A 187 -10.48 9.08 -9.10
CA TRP A 187 -10.19 8.54 -7.77
C TRP A 187 -11.43 7.88 -7.15
N TRP A 188 -12.55 8.60 -7.15
CA TRP A 188 -13.80 8.13 -6.57
C TRP A 188 -14.51 7.07 -7.42
N GLY A 189 -14.44 7.19 -8.75
CA GLY A 189 -15.14 6.29 -9.68
C GLY A 189 -14.41 4.98 -9.96
N GLU A 190 -13.07 4.96 -9.88
CA GLU A 190 -12.27 3.81 -10.32
C GLU A 190 -11.32 3.30 -9.23
N VAL A 191 -10.47 4.18 -8.68
CA VAL A 191 -9.36 3.76 -7.82
C VAL A 191 -9.85 3.31 -6.44
N LYS A 192 -10.67 4.13 -5.78
CA LYS A 192 -11.21 3.81 -4.46
C LYS A 192 -12.06 2.53 -4.49
N PRO A 193 -12.99 2.31 -5.44
CA PRO A 193 -13.73 1.05 -5.53
C PRO A 193 -12.83 -0.20 -5.66
N ARG A 194 -11.72 -0.10 -6.42
CA ARG A 194 -10.74 -1.21 -6.52
C ARG A 194 -10.07 -1.50 -5.17
N LEU A 195 -9.64 -0.46 -4.45
CA LEU A 195 -9.06 -0.61 -3.12
C LEU A 195 -10.09 -1.13 -2.10
N ASP A 196 -11.35 -0.72 -2.19
CA ASP A 196 -12.44 -1.27 -1.37
C ASP A 196 -12.69 -2.75 -1.65
N ALA A 197 -12.66 -3.16 -2.92
CA ALA A 197 -12.79 -4.56 -3.31
C ALA A 197 -11.61 -5.40 -2.80
N TYR A 198 -10.37 -4.89 -2.91
CA TYR A 198 -9.20 -5.56 -2.36
C TYR A 198 -9.25 -5.63 -0.82
N ALA A 199 -9.65 -4.56 -0.14
CA ALA A 199 -9.84 -4.56 1.31
C ALA A 199 -10.87 -5.61 1.74
N ALA A 200 -12.00 -5.72 1.03
CA ALA A 200 -13.02 -6.73 1.30
C ALA A 200 -12.49 -8.16 1.02
N PHE A 201 -11.71 -8.37 -0.04
CA PHE A 201 -11.04 -9.64 -0.30
C PHE A 201 -10.09 -9.99 0.85
N VAL A 202 -9.27 -9.05 1.31
CA VAL A 202 -8.36 -9.23 2.44
C VAL A 202 -9.13 -9.48 3.74
N GLU A 203 -10.31 -8.89 3.97
CA GLU A 203 -11.10 -9.16 5.17
C GLU A 203 -11.70 -10.58 5.17
N ASN A 204 -12.04 -11.12 3.99
CA ASN A 204 -12.73 -12.41 3.84
C ASN A 204 -11.81 -13.57 3.41
N ASP A 205 -10.52 -13.32 3.16
CA ASP A 205 -9.57 -14.39 2.83
C ASP A 205 -9.25 -15.28 4.05
N ASP A 206 -10.00 -16.37 4.14
CA ASP A 206 -9.94 -17.40 5.18
C ASP A 206 -9.02 -18.59 4.82
N ARG A 207 -8.20 -18.45 3.76
CA ARG A 207 -7.28 -19.52 3.37
C ARG A 207 -6.33 -19.87 4.53
N PRO A 208 -6.03 -21.16 4.73
CA PRO A 208 -5.08 -21.57 5.76
C PRO A 208 -3.68 -21.05 5.39
N LEU A 209 -3.06 -20.33 6.33
CA LEU A 209 -1.70 -19.84 6.20
C LEU A 209 -0.74 -20.99 6.53
N GLN A 210 0.18 -21.28 5.62
CA GLN A 210 1.08 -22.42 5.67
C GLN A 210 2.45 -22.04 6.26
N THR A 211 2.84 -20.77 6.17
CA THR A 211 4.15 -20.30 6.64
C THR A 211 4.04 -19.13 7.62
N TRP A 212 5.06 -18.96 8.47
CA TRP A 212 5.15 -17.78 9.34
C TRP A 212 5.27 -16.48 8.54
N GLN A 213 5.92 -16.53 7.38
CA GLN A 213 6.01 -15.42 6.43
C GLN A 213 4.62 -14.98 5.96
N GLU A 214 3.78 -15.93 5.53
CA GLU A 214 2.41 -15.64 5.14
C GLU A 214 1.60 -15.04 6.30
N ILE A 215 1.82 -15.50 7.54
CA ILE A 215 1.18 -14.93 8.73
C ILE A 215 1.62 -13.47 8.96
N ASP A 216 2.92 -13.20 8.90
CA ASP A 216 3.47 -11.85 9.05
C ASP A 216 2.95 -10.91 7.96
N ASP A 217 3.05 -11.32 6.69
CA ASP A 217 2.60 -10.55 5.54
C ASP A 217 1.09 -10.26 5.65
N ARG A 218 0.30 -11.29 5.96
CA ARG A 218 -1.15 -11.17 6.17
C ARG A 218 -1.50 -10.22 7.32
N HIS A 219 -0.73 -10.25 8.40
CA HIS A 219 -0.92 -9.35 9.53
C HIS A 219 -0.59 -7.90 9.15
N TRP A 220 0.49 -7.67 8.40
CA TRP A 220 0.84 -6.34 7.90
C TRP A 220 -0.21 -5.79 6.95
N VAL A 221 -0.66 -6.58 5.96
CA VAL A 221 -1.72 -6.18 5.02
C VAL A 221 -3.05 -5.94 5.76
N GLY A 222 -3.39 -6.78 6.74
CA GLY A 222 -4.56 -6.57 7.59
C GLY A 222 -4.56 -5.21 8.29
N ARG A 223 -3.40 -4.75 8.80
CA ARG A 223 -3.28 -3.41 9.40
C ARG A 223 -3.44 -2.28 8.39
N LEU A 224 -2.99 -2.46 7.14
CA LEU A 224 -3.19 -1.49 6.07
C LEU A 224 -4.68 -1.37 5.73
N VAL A 225 -5.40 -2.50 5.69
CA VAL A 225 -6.85 -2.53 5.48
C VAL A 225 -7.62 -1.92 6.65
N ASP A 226 -7.25 -2.21 7.90
CA ASP A 226 -7.85 -1.55 9.06
C ASP A 226 -7.68 -0.01 8.97
N ARG A 227 -6.49 0.45 8.56
CA ARG A 227 -6.21 1.88 8.38
C ARG A 227 -6.99 2.48 7.21
N TRP A 228 -7.14 1.75 6.11
CA TRP A 228 -8.03 2.12 5.00
C TRP A 228 -9.46 2.34 5.49
N ARG A 229 -10.04 1.37 6.20
CA ARG A 229 -11.40 1.49 6.75
C ARG A 229 -11.54 2.67 7.72
N GLN A 230 -10.50 2.95 8.50
CA GLN A 230 -10.50 4.07 9.45
C GLN A 230 -10.47 5.43 8.75
N ALA A 231 -9.67 5.58 7.68
CA ALA A 231 -9.49 6.84 6.96
C ALA A 231 -10.78 7.40 6.32
N TRP A 232 -11.80 6.55 6.15
CA TRP A 232 -13.06 6.90 5.50
C TRP A 232 -14.23 7.12 6.48
N ARG A 233 -14.00 7.09 7.79
CA ARG A 233 -15.02 7.43 8.79
C ARG A 233 -15.22 8.95 8.82
N GLU A 234 -16.49 9.41 8.93
CA GLU A 234 -16.97 10.80 8.70
C GLU A 234 -16.21 11.92 9.40
N THR A 235 -15.45 11.61 10.45
CA THR A 235 -14.48 12.50 11.07
C THR A 235 -13.46 11.63 11.80
N HIS A 236 -12.25 11.50 11.25
CA HIS A 236 -11.16 10.87 11.97
C HIS A 236 -10.19 11.94 12.43
N LEU A 237 -9.83 11.86 13.71
CA LEU A 237 -8.75 12.64 14.26
C LEU A 237 -7.45 12.02 13.74
N ASN A 238 -6.65 12.78 12.99
CA ASN A 238 -5.34 12.30 12.55
C ASN A 238 -4.38 12.16 13.75
N MET A 239 -3.17 11.65 13.52
CA MET A 239 -2.19 11.42 14.60
C MET A 239 -1.75 12.71 15.31
N HIS A 240 -2.10 13.87 14.74
CA HIS A 240 -1.76 15.19 15.23
C HIS A 240 -2.95 15.94 15.88
N GLY A 241 -4.11 15.30 16.00
CA GLY A 241 -5.27 15.91 16.68
C GLY A 241 -6.16 16.77 15.78
N PHE A 242 -5.98 16.73 14.45
CA PHE A 242 -6.81 17.48 13.50
C PHE A 242 -7.89 16.59 12.89
N TYR A 243 -9.07 17.15 12.69
CA TYR A 243 -10.14 16.50 11.93
C TYR A 243 -9.83 16.64 10.44
N GLU A 244 -9.59 15.51 9.77
CA GLU A 244 -9.42 15.49 8.33
C GLU A 244 -10.74 15.10 7.66
N ALA A 245 -11.07 15.81 6.56
CA ALA A 245 -12.13 15.36 5.67
C ALA A 245 -11.75 13.97 5.13
N PRO A 246 -12.70 13.03 5.04
CA PRO A 246 -12.43 11.70 4.50
C PRO A 246 -11.73 11.77 3.14
N GLY A 247 -10.55 11.16 3.04
CA GLY A 247 -9.87 10.97 1.75
C GLY A 247 -9.05 12.11 1.19
N VAL A 248 -8.45 12.98 1.98
CA VAL A 248 -7.54 14.00 1.42
C VAL A 248 -6.13 13.41 1.11
N LEU A 249 -5.82 12.22 1.62
CA LEU A 249 -4.46 11.66 1.64
C LEU A 249 -3.96 11.07 0.30
N TRP A 250 -4.80 10.87 -0.72
CA TRP A 250 -4.40 10.14 -1.93
C TRP A 250 -3.56 10.93 -2.93
N LEU A 251 -3.54 12.26 -2.84
CA LEU A 251 -2.78 13.10 -3.77
C LEU A 251 -1.27 12.93 -3.62
N ALA A 252 -0.78 12.65 -2.41
CA ALA A 252 0.65 12.64 -2.13
C ALA A 252 1.39 11.43 -2.75
N PRO A 253 0.92 10.18 -2.59
CA PRO A 253 1.55 9.01 -3.21
C PRO A 253 1.78 9.15 -4.71
N LYS A 254 0.80 9.72 -5.43
CA LYS A 254 0.93 9.98 -6.86
C LYS A 254 2.08 10.95 -7.17
N GLY A 255 2.19 12.02 -6.40
CA GLY A 255 3.28 12.99 -6.55
C GLY A 255 4.65 12.37 -6.31
N TRP A 256 4.80 11.56 -5.26
CA TRP A 256 6.08 10.92 -4.96
C TRP A 256 6.53 9.95 -6.06
N LEU A 257 5.60 9.13 -6.57
CA LEU A 257 5.89 8.21 -7.66
C LEU A 257 6.23 8.94 -8.96
N ASP A 258 5.53 10.03 -9.27
CA ASP A 258 5.84 10.83 -10.45
C ASP A 258 7.23 11.44 -10.37
N THR A 259 7.62 12.00 -9.22
CA THR A 259 8.98 12.53 -9.04
C THR A 259 10.02 11.42 -9.16
N LEU A 260 9.82 10.27 -8.50
CA LEU A 260 10.71 9.12 -8.60
C LEU A 260 10.95 8.68 -10.05
N LEU A 261 9.87 8.54 -10.82
CA LEU A 261 9.95 8.06 -12.20
C LEU A 261 10.51 9.13 -13.14
N VAL A 262 10.22 10.43 -12.91
CA VAL A 262 10.81 11.53 -13.68
C VAL A 262 12.30 11.66 -13.43
N ASP A 263 12.77 11.52 -12.18
CA ASP A 263 14.21 11.56 -11.87
C ASP A 263 15.00 10.52 -12.67
N ARG A 264 14.37 9.37 -12.95
CA ARG A 264 14.99 8.25 -13.66
C ARG A 264 14.86 8.34 -15.18
N HIS A 265 13.69 8.73 -15.68
CA HIS A 265 13.36 8.66 -17.10
C HIS A 265 13.40 10.02 -17.80
N GLY A 266 13.43 11.11 -17.05
CA GLY A 266 13.31 12.48 -17.56
C GLY A 266 11.86 12.97 -17.65
N GLY A 267 11.72 14.20 -18.14
CA GLY A 267 10.46 14.93 -18.18
C GLY A 267 10.29 15.92 -17.02
N TYR A 268 9.04 16.26 -16.71
CA TYR A 268 8.71 17.31 -15.74
C TYR A 268 7.98 16.73 -14.53
N GLY A 269 8.58 16.87 -13.35
CA GLY A 269 8.01 16.39 -12.09
C GLY A 269 6.88 17.29 -11.59
N PRO A 270 6.06 16.81 -10.62
CA PRO A 270 5.09 17.65 -9.94
C PRO A 270 5.73 18.91 -9.33
N GLY A 271 5.16 20.08 -9.63
CA GLY A 271 5.66 21.40 -9.25
C GLY A 271 6.50 22.09 -10.32
N ALA A 272 6.93 21.37 -11.37
CA ALA A 272 7.69 21.95 -12.48
C ALA A 272 6.85 23.01 -13.21
N ARG A 273 7.46 24.17 -13.49
CA ARG A 273 6.84 25.23 -14.28
C ARG A 273 7.25 25.06 -15.73
N VAL A 274 6.26 24.96 -16.61
CA VAL A 274 6.48 24.63 -18.02
C VAL A 274 5.79 25.65 -18.93
N ARG A 275 6.31 25.78 -20.15
CA ARG A 275 5.65 26.53 -21.21
C ARG A 275 4.96 25.55 -22.15
N LEU A 276 3.70 25.80 -22.46
CA LEU A 276 2.97 25.02 -23.46
C LEU A 276 3.35 25.47 -24.88
N ALA A 277 3.06 24.63 -25.87
CA ALA A 277 3.35 24.91 -27.28
C ALA A 277 2.67 26.19 -27.80
N ASP A 278 1.53 26.56 -27.23
CA ASP A 278 0.81 27.81 -27.50
C ASP A 278 1.38 29.04 -26.76
N GLY A 279 2.44 28.85 -25.97
CA GLY A 279 3.12 29.89 -25.20
C GLY A 279 2.56 30.11 -23.78
N ARG A 280 1.44 29.48 -23.40
CA ARG A 280 0.85 29.65 -22.07
C ARG A 280 1.77 29.07 -20.98
N PRO A 281 1.95 29.77 -19.85
CA PRO A 281 2.67 29.22 -18.71
C PRO A 281 1.76 28.28 -17.90
N ALA A 282 2.30 27.15 -17.46
CA ALA A 282 1.58 26.17 -16.66
C ALA A 282 2.48 25.55 -15.58
N VAL A 283 1.86 24.89 -14.60
CA VAL A 283 2.54 24.06 -13.61
C VAL A 283 2.09 22.61 -13.74
N VAL A 284 3.05 21.70 -13.85
CA VAL A 284 2.80 20.26 -13.82
C VAL A 284 2.43 19.88 -12.39
N TYR A 285 1.36 19.11 -12.19
CA TYR A 285 1.04 18.57 -10.86
C TYR A 285 0.89 17.05 -10.85
N ALA A 286 0.75 16.39 -12.00
CA ALA A 286 0.93 14.94 -12.14
C ALA A 286 1.45 14.57 -13.54
N ALA A 287 2.13 13.44 -13.65
CA ALA A 287 2.54 12.82 -14.90
C ALA A 287 1.62 11.64 -15.27
N GLU A 288 1.43 11.36 -16.55
CA GLU A 288 0.63 10.22 -17.04
C GLU A 288 1.57 9.20 -17.70
N TRP A 289 1.45 7.93 -17.31
CA TRP A 289 2.37 6.87 -17.71
C TRP A 289 1.61 5.77 -18.47
N VAL A 290 2.15 5.26 -19.58
CA VAL A 290 1.51 4.16 -20.36
C VAL A 290 2.46 2.99 -20.64
N GLY A 291 3.73 3.27 -20.90
CA GLY A 291 4.76 2.28 -21.20
C GLY A 291 6.02 2.49 -20.38
N GLU A 292 7.13 1.93 -20.84
CA GLU A 292 8.47 2.24 -20.35
C GLU A 292 8.95 3.61 -20.83
N GLY A 293 9.90 4.20 -20.10
CA GLY A 293 10.46 5.51 -20.40
C GLY A 293 9.68 6.66 -19.79
N GLU A 294 9.66 7.77 -20.52
CA GLU A 294 9.15 9.06 -20.09
C GLU A 294 7.61 9.15 -20.01
N PRO A 295 7.05 10.17 -19.30
CA PRO A 295 5.61 10.43 -19.31
C PRO A 295 5.06 10.69 -20.72
N VAL A 296 3.86 10.19 -21.01
CA VAL A 296 3.17 10.43 -22.30
C VAL A 296 2.33 11.70 -22.30
N ALA A 297 1.94 12.15 -21.11
CA ALA A 297 1.17 13.37 -20.91
C ALA A 297 1.41 13.89 -19.48
N TYR A 298 1.00 15.13 -19.24
CA TYR A 298 1.03 15.78 -17.96
C TYR A 298 -0.35 16.31 -17.63
N ARG A 299 -0.68 16.30 -16.34
CA ARG A 299 -1.78 17.10 -15.80
C ARG A 299 -1.20 18.42 -15.36
N ILE A 300 -1.72 19.49 -15.94
CA ILE A 300 -1.22 20.85 -15.72
C ILE A 300 -2.32 21.73 -15.13
N ARG A 301 -1.89 22.81 -14.48
CA ARG A 301 -2.73 23.95 -14.13
C ARG A 301 -2.16 25.19 -14.79
N GLU A 302 -3.02 25.97 -15.43
CA GLU A 302 -2.60 27.23 -16.04
C GLU A 302 -2.17 28.23 -14.96
N LEU A 303 -1.13 28.99 -15.27
CA LEU A 303 -0.71 30.12 -14.45
C LEU A 303 -1.24 31.39 -15.13
N GLU A 304 -1.91 32.27 -14.39
CA GLU A 304 -2.42 33.53 -14.96
C GLU A 304 -1.26 34.41 -15.48
N PRO A 305 -1.26 34.80 -16.78
CA PRO A 305 -0.24 35.70 -17.32
C PRO A 305 -0.40 37.11 -16.73
N GLY A 306 0.62 37.61 -16.03
CA GLY A 306 0.77 39.04 -15.77
C GLY A 306 0.49 39.56 -14.36
N GLN A 307 0.33 38.72 -13.32
CA GLN A 307 0.15 39.24 -11.95
C GLN A 307 1.30 39.00 -10.97
N HIS A 308 2.18 38.01 -11.15
CA HIS A 308 3.10 37.63 -10.08
C HIS A 308 4.53 37.31 -10.54
N GLY A 309 5.35 38.36 -10.60
CA GLY A 309 6.81 38.25 -10.64
C GLY A 309 7.34 37.43 -9.46
N ASN A 310 8.33 36.58 -9.74
CA ASN A 310 9.34 36.01 -8.84
C ASN A 310 8.90 35.64 -7.39
N ALA A 311 7.72 35.05 -7.20
CA ALA A 311 7.32 34.20 -6.05
C ALA A 311 5.81 33.89 -6.12
N GLY A 312 5.35 33.29 -7.21
CA GLY A 312 3.92 33.00 -7.40
C GLY A 312 3.37 31.98 -6.38
N LYS A 313 2.44 32.42 -5.54
CA LYS A 313 1.57 31.56 -4.72
C LYS A 313 0.52 30.92 -5.66
N LEU A 314 0.27 29.61 -5.52
CA LEU A 314 -0.75 28.88 -6.28
C LEU A 314 -2.10 29.62 -6.20
N VAL A 315 -2.62 30.08 -7.33
CA VAL A 315 -4.01 30.55 -7.41
C VAL A 315 -4.90 29.32 -7.21
N PRO A 316 -5.90 29.34 -6.31
CA PRO A 316 -6.86 28.25 -6.14
C PRO A 316 -7.88 28.21 -7.29
N SER A 317 -7.45 28.43 -8.53
CA SER A 317 -8.21 27.95 -9.69
C SER A 317 -8.06 26.43 -9.69
N LEU A 318 -8.87 25.77 -8.85
CA LEU A 318 -9.05 24.31 -8.84
C LEU A 318 -9.73 23.82 -10.12
N THR A 319 -9.98 24.69 -11.10
CA THR A 319 -10.86 24.46 -12.25
C THR A 319 -10.14 24.21 -13.56
N SER A 320 -8.83 24.46 -13.68
CA SER A 320 -8.04 24.05 -14.85
C SER A 320 -7.25 22.77 -14.57
N ASP A 321 -7.94 21.64 -14.42
CA ASP A 321 -7.31 20.31 -14.61
C ASP A 321 -7.30 20.03 -16.10
N GLU A 322 -6.15 20.28 -16.76
CA GLU A 322 -5.99 19.97 -18.17
C GLU A 322 -4.97 18.86 -18.37
N ARG A 323 -5.34 17.85 -19.18
CA ARG A 323 -4.42 16.80 -19.62
C ARG A 323 -3.72 17.26 -20.90
N MET A 324 -2.43 17.56 -20.80
CA MET A 324 -1.58 17.95 -21.92
C MET A 324 -0.68 16.80 -22.38
N PRO A 325 -0.78 16.38 -23.66
CA PRO A 325 0.21 15.50 -24.28
C PRO A 325 1.63 16.04 -24.11
N ARG A 326 2.63 15.15 -23.96
CA ARG A 326 4.03 15.53 -23.74
C ARG A 326 4.57 16.46 -24.85
N ASP A 327 4.21 16.20 -26.10
CA ASP A 327 4.62 16.98 -27.28
C ASP A 327 4.04 18.41 -27.31
N GLN A 328 3.06 18.70 -26.46
CA GLN A 328 2.52 20.04 -26.24
C GLN A 328 3.27 20.83 -25.14
N ILE A 329 4.28 20.22 -24.49
CA ILE A 329 5.15 20.91 -23.54
C ILE A 329 6.40 21.39 -24.28
N ALA A 330 6.53 22.71 -24.45
CA ALA A 330 7.62 23.33 -25.21
C ALA A 330 8.95 23.38 -24.43
N GLY A 331 8.91 23.33 -23.11
CA GLY A 331 10.10 23.39 -22.26
C GLY A 331 9.82 23.83 -20.83
N GLU A 332 10.85 23.80 -19.99
CA GLU A 332 10.80 24.39 -18.65
C GLU A 332 10.79 25.93 -18.76
N LEU A 333 10.00 26.58 -17.91
CA LEU A 333 10.05 28.03 -17.78
C LEU A 333 11.28 28.41 -16.98
N ASP A 334 12.27 28.99 -17.66
CA ASP A 334 13.49 29.49 -17.03
C ASP A 334 13.14 30.60 -16.03
N ILE A 335 13.19 30.28 -14.73
CA ILE A 335 12.95 31.25 -13.66
C ILE A 335 14.28 32.00 -13.47
N GLN A 336 14.60 32.92 -14.37
CA GLN A 336 15.65 33.88 -14.09
C GLN A 336 15.21 34.69 -12.86
N ALA A 337 15.95 34.49 -11.77
CA ALA A 337 15.68 35.00 -10.42
C ALA A 337 15.67 36.53 -10.35
#